data_AF-A0A2E6W4M8-F1
#
_entry.id   AF-A0A2E6W4M8-F1
#
_cell.length_a   1.000
_cell.length_b   1.000
_cell.length_c   1.000
_cell.angle_alpha   90.00
_cell.angle_beta   90.00
_cell.angle_gamma   90.00
#
_symmetry.space_group_name_H-M   'P 1'
#
loop_
_entity.id
_entity.type
_entity.pdbx_description
1 polymer ?
#
loop_
_entity_poly.entity_id
_entity_poly.type
_entity_poly.pdbx_seq_one_letter_code
_entity_poly.pdbx_strand_id
1 'polypeptide(L)'
;MSKLKIKKWDPTTLKKDAVILLLGKRGTGKSTLMRDLMYHVKDKLDFGVAMSPTEESSESLGTFLPSSWIYNDFNQPAVEKMMALQRQHWKRGHGSNVFLLLDDCMYDKGIFRGETGKVFRQLFMNGRK
;
A
#
# COMPACT_ATOMS: atom_id res chain seq x y z
N MET A 1 14.66 35.72 -5.36
CA MET A 1 14.36 34.35 -4.89
C MET A 1 12.89 34.05 -5.14
N SER A 2 12.57 33.12 -6.03
CA SER A 2 11.17 32.71 -6.25
C SER A 2 10.67 31.95 -5.02
N LYS A 3 9.68 32.50 -4.30
CA LYS A 3 9.01 31.78 -3.20
C LYS A 3 8.33 30.53 -3.77
N LEU A 4 8.74 29.36 -3.28
CA LEU A 4 8.09 28.09 -3.59
C LEU A 4 6.61 28.19 -3.18
N LYS A 5 5.70 28.16 -4.15
CA LYS A 5 4.24 28.17 -3.90
C LYS A 5 3.75 26.73 -3.76
N ILE A 6 3.88 26.18 -2.55
CA ILE A 6 3.26 24.88 -2.22
C ILE A 6 1.77 25.11 -2.04
N LYS A 7 0.94 24.42 -2.83
CA LYS A 7 -0.51 24.36 -2.60
C LYS A 7 -0.84 23.13 -1.78
N LYS A 8 -1.85 23.23 -0.91
CA LYS A 8 -2.41 22.05 -0.25
C LYS A 8 -2.93 21.10 -1.32
N TRP A 9 -2.53 19.85 -1.25
CA TRP A 9 -3.00 18.80 -2.15
C TRP A 9 -4.37 18.29 -1.70
N ASP A 10 -5.23 17.96 -2.67
CA ASP A 10 -6.57 17.42 -2.44
C ASP A 10 -6.53 15.88 -2.52
N PRO A 11 -6.73 15.16 -1.41
CA PRO A 11 -6.64 13.71 -1.36
C PRO A 11 -7.70 12.98 -2.18
N THR A 12 -8.83 13.62 -2.49
CA THR A 12 -9.88 13.01 -3.31
C THR A 12 -9.43 12.75 -4.75
N THR A 13 -8.43 13.52 -5.22
CA THR A 13 -7.82 13.40 -6.55
C THR A 13 -6.89 12.19 -6.70
N LEU A 14 -6.62 11.47 -5.60
CA LEU A 14 -5.74 10.31 -5.62
C LEU A 14 -6.30 9.22 -6.55
N LYS A 15 -5.50 8.79 -7.51
CA LYS A 15 -5.87 7.72 -8.44
C LYS A 15 -5.75 6.35 -7.78
N LYS A 16 -6.53 5.40 -8.28
CA LYS A 16 -6.55 4.01 -7.78
C LYS A 16 -5.27 3.20 -8.06
N ASP A 17 -4.48 3.63 -9.04
CA ASP A 17 -3.21 3.04 -9.45
C ASP A 17 -1.99 3.76 -8.84
N ALA A 18 -2.23 4.72 -7.95
CA ALA A 18 -1.16 5.54 -7.39
C ALA A 18 -0.16 4.74 -6.55
N VAL A 19 1.13 5.05 -6.72
CA VAL A 19 2.20 4.62 -5.83
C VAL A 19 2.53 5.77 -4.89
N ILE A 20 2.45 5.52 -3.58
CA ILE A 20 2.58 6.56 -2.55
C ILE A 20 3.80 6.26 -1.68
N LEU A 21 4.62 7.29 -1.44
CA LEU A 21 5.74 7.23 -0.52
C LEU A 21 5.55 8.30 0.56
N LEU A 22 5.43 7.88 1.82
CA LEU A 22 5.30 8.78 2.97
C LEU A 22 6.66 8.94 3.66
N LEU A 23 7.27 10.12 3.54
CA LEU A 23 8.56 10.45 4.15
C LEU A 23 8.39 11.45 5.28
N GLY A 24 8.98 11.15 6.44
CA GLY A 24 8.92 12.03 7.61
C GLY A 24 9.59 11.42 8.84
N LYS A 25 10.03 12.28 9.77
CA LYS A 25 10.63 11.86 11.05
C LYS A 25 9.63 11.03 11.88
N ARG A 26 10.11 10.30 12.89
CA ARG A 26 9.23 9.59 13.85
C ARG A 26 8.26 10.59 14.50
N GLY A 27 7.01 10.18 14.70
CA GLY A 27 5.98 11.03 15.34
C GLY A 27 5.44 12.19 14.49
N THR A 28 5.75 12.27 13.19
CA THR A 28 5.27 13.37 12.32
C THR A 28 3.90 13.13 11.69
N GLY A 29 3.18 12.08 12.10
CA GLY A 29 1.84 11.77 11.60
C GLY A 29 1.80 10.96 10.30
N LYS A 30 2.88 10.25 9.92
CA LYS A 30 2.90 9.39 8.73
C LYS A 30 1.77 8.35 8.72
N SER A 31 1.62 7.59 9.81
CA SER A 31 0.57 6.56 9.92
C SER A 31 -0.83 7.19 9.98
N THR A 32 -0.97 8.40 10.52
CA THR A 32 -2.22 9.17 10.47
C THR A 32 -2.58 9.55 9.03
N LEU A 33 -1.62 10.10 8.27
CA LEU A 33 -1.81 10.43 6.86
C LEU A 33 -2.10 9.19 6.02
N MET A 34 -1.42 8.07 6.28
CA MET A 34 -1.70 6.80 5.63
C MET A 34 -3.17 6.37 5.79
N ARG A 35 -3.71 6.44 7.00
CA ARG A 35 -5.13 6.10 7.27
C ARG A 35 -6.09 7.06 6.58
N ASP A 36 -5.78 8.35 6.60
CA ASP A 36 -6.55 9.39 5.90
C ASP A 36 -6.61 9.13 4.39
N LEU A 37 -5.46 8.79 3.79
CA LEU A 37 -5.39 8.38 2.38
C LEU A 37 -6.23 7.14 2.11
N MET A 38 -6.10 6.08 2.92
CA MET A 38 -6.88 4.86 2.79
C MET A 38 -8.39 5.12 2.88
N TYR A 39 -8.81 6.02 3.79
CA TYR A 39 -10.21 6.44 3.90
C TYR A 39 -10.70 7.12 2.62
N HIS A 40 -9.88 7.98 2.00
CA HIS A 40 -10.24 8.69 0.77
C HIS A 40 -10.22 7.81 -0.50
N VAL A 41 -9.53 6.66 -0.49
CA VAL A 41 -9.51 5.72 -1.63
C VAL A 41 -10.33 4.45 -1.40
N LYS A 42 -10.98 4.29 -0.24
CA LYS A 42 -11.73 3.07 0.12
C LYS A 42 -12.75 2.65 -0.95
N ASP A 43 -13.45 3.62 -1.56
CA ASP A 43 -14.49 3.35 -2.57
C ASP A 43 -13.90 2.97 -3.94
N LYS A 44 -12.58 3.07 -4.10
CA LYS A 44 -11.85 2.74 -5.33
C LYS A 44 -11.12 1.40 -5.24
N LEU A 45 -11.09 0.76 -4.07
CA LEU A 45 -10.32 -0.44 -3.76
C LEU A 45 -11.26 -1.60 -3.39
N ASP A 46 -10.95 -2.80 -3.87
CA ASP A 46 -11.76 -3.99 -3.62
C ASP A 46 -11.20 -4.85 -2.48
N PHE A 47 -9.89 -5.08 -2.45
CA PHE A 47 -9.21 -5.84 -1.39
C PHE A 47 -7.71 -5.55 -1.36
N GLY A 48 -7.01 -6.02 -0.33
CA GLY A 48 -5.57 -5.84 -0.26
C GLY A 48 -4.97 -6.45 0.99
N VAL A 49 -3.66 -6.31 1.12
CA VAL A 49 -2.90 -6.78 2.28
C VAL A 49 -2.09 -5.65 2.87
N ALA A 50 -1.92 -5.68 4.18
CA ALA A 50 -1.11 -4.74 4.94
C ALA A 50 0.02 -5.49 5.65
N MET A 51 1.21 -4.90 5.65
CA MET A 51 2.38 -5.45 6.32
C MET A 51 2.94 -4.40 7.25
N SER A 52 2.98 -4.71 8.54
CA SER A 52 3.50 -3.79 9.53
C SER A 52 4.06 -4.49 10.77
N PRO A 53 5.30 -4.18 11.19
CA PRO A 53 5.98 -4.85 12.29
C PRO A 53 5.57 -4.38 13.68
N THR A 54 4.80 -3.30 13.81
CA THR A 54 4.42 -2.77 15.13
C THR A 54 3.00 -3.17 15.52
N GLU A 55 2.82 -3.70 16.72
CA GLU A 55 1.49 -4.09 17.22
C GLU A 55 0.48 -2.93 17.17
N GLU A 56 0.90 -1.72 17.55
CA GLU A 56 0.08 -0.51 17.50
C GLU A 56 -0.44 -0.21 16.08
N SER A 57 0.42 -0.37 15.07
CA SER A 57 0.01 -0.18 13.68
C SER A 57 -0.92 -1.31 13.21
N SER A 58 -0.66 -2.55 13.57
CA SER A 58 -1.47 -3.72 13.21
C SER A 58 -2.87 -3.67 13.82
N GLU A 59 -2.97 -3.30 15.10
CA GLU A 59 -4.25 -3.08 15.78
C GLU A 59 -5.04 -1.98 15.08
N SER A 60 -4.37 -0.88 14.74
CA SER A 60 -5.06 0.22 14.07
C SER A 60 -5.46 -0.11 12.62
N LEU A 61 -4.65 -0.86 11.88
CA LEU A 61 -5.04 -1.41 10.57
C LEU A 61 -6.24 -2.36 10.72
N GLY A 62 -6.30 -3.11 11.82
CA GLY A 62 -7.40 -4.01 12.17
C GLY A 62 -8.75 -3.31 12.38
N THR A 63 -8.76 -1.99 12.56
CA THR A 63 -10.02 -1.21 12.64
C THR A 63 -10.76 -1.12 11.30
N PHE A 64 -10.08 -1.36 10.18
CA PHE A 64 -10.68 -1.28 8.84
C PHE A 64 -10.26 -2.42 7.89
N LEU A 65 -9.35 -3.31 8.30
CA LEU A 65 -8.98 -4.51 7.56
C LEU A 65 -9.20 -5.78 8.39
N PRO A 66 -9.59 -6.90 7.77
CA PRO A 66 -9.58 -8.19 8.44
C PRO A 66 -8.18 -8.53 8.95
N SER A 67 -8.08 -9.04 10.18
CA SER A 67 -6.80 -9.44 10.78
C SER A 67 -6.03 -10.46 9.96
N SER A 68 -6.73 -11.32 9.21
CA SER A 68 -6.13 -12.31 8.30
C SER A 68 -5.40 -11.71 7.10
N TRP A 69 -5.55 -10.41 6.85
CA TRP A 69 -4.89 -9.67 5.76
C TRP A 69 -3.78 -8.74 6.26
N ILE A 70 -3.53 -8.75 7.57
CA ILE A 70 -2.48 -7.96 8.23
C ILE A 70 -1.35 -8.91 8.62
N TYR A 71 -0.14 -8.61 8.17
CA TYR A 71 1.05 -9.41 8.42
C TYR A 71 2.05 -8.59 9.24
N ASN A 72 2.70 -9.22 10.22
CA ASN A 72 3.69 -8.54 11.05
C ASN A 72 4.99 -8.24 10.28
N ASP A 73 5.33 -9.04 9.29
CA ASP A 73 6.52 -8.84 8.47
C ASP A 73 6.17 -8.86 6.99
N PHE A 74 7.15 -8.45 6.17
CA PHE A 74 7.00 -8.57 4.74
C PHE A 74 6.79 -10.05 4.34
N ASN A 75 5.65 -10.33 3.72
CA ASN A 75 5.23 -11.69 3.35
C ASN A 75 5.08 -11.82 1.84
N GLN A 76 6.15 -12.23 1.15
CA GLN A 76 6.14 -12.41 -0.30
C GLN A 76 4.99 -13.32 -0.79
N PRO A 77 4.75 -14.51 -0.19
CA PRO A 77 3.63 -15.36 -0.60
C PRO A 77 2.27 -14.68 -0.55
N ALA A 78 2.03 -13.82 0.43
CA ALA A 78 0.78 -13.05 0.54
C ALA A 78 0.62 -12.06 -0.61
N VAL A 79 1.67 -11.34 -0.98
CA VAL A 79 1.67 -10.44 -2.14
C VAL A 79 1.37 -11.21 -3.43
N GLU A 80 2.05 -12.33 -3.65
CA GLU A 80 1.88 -13.15 -4.85
C GLU A 80 0.47 -13.72 -4.94
N LYS A 81 -0.09 -14.17 -3.81
CA LYS A 81 -1.48 -14.64 -3.71
C LYS A 81 -2.47 -13.53 -4.03
N MET A 82 -2.29 -12.34 -3.48
CA MET A 82 -3.12 -11.16 -3.77
C MET A 82 -3.10 -10.86 -5.28
N MET A 83 -1.92 -10.82 -5.90
CA MET A 83 -1.78 -10.58 -7.34
C MET A 83 -2.40 -11.71 -8.19
N ALA A 84 -2.29 -12.96 -7.76
CA ALA A 84 -2.92 -14.09 -8.44
C ALA A 84 -4.46 -13.99 -8.40
N LEU A 85 -5.03 -13.65 -7.25
CA LEU A 85 -6.47 -13.42 -7.09
C LEU A 85 -6.95 -12.27 -7.96
N GLN A 86 -6.22 -11.14 -7.97
CA GLN A 86 -6.53 -10.01 -8.83
C GLN A 86 -6.57 -10.45 -10.31
N ARG A 87 -5.54 -11.16 -10.79
CA ARG A 87 -5.50 -11.66 -12.17
C ARG A 87 -6.67 -12.59 -12.50
N GLN A 88 -7.09 -13.43 -11.55
CA GLN A 88 -8.25 -14.32 -11.73
C GLN A 88 -9.56 -13.53 -11.85
N HIS A 89 -9.73 -12.48 -11.05
CA HIS A 89 -10.87 -11.57 -11.11
C HIS A 89 -10.97 -10.89 -12.49
N TRP A 90 -9.85 -10.34 -12.98
CA TRP A 90 -9.78 -9.76 -14.34
C TRP A 90 -10.10 -10.78 -15.43
N LYS A 91 -9.59 -12.02 -15.35
CA LYS A 91 -9.90 -13.08 -16.32
C LYS A 91 -11.38 -13.46 -16.37
N ARG A 92 -12.11 -13.28 -15.27
CA ARG A 92 -13.55 -13.56 -15.15
C ARG A 92 -14.42 -12.39 -15.60
N GLY A 93 -13.83 -11.28 -16.07
CA GLY A 93 -14.56 -10.07 -16.45
C GLY A 93 -14.95 -9.17 -15.27
N HIS A 94 -14.53 -9.52 -14.05
CA HIS A 94 -14.77 -8.74 -12.84
C HIS A 94 -13.45 -8.12 -12.37
N GLY A 95 -12.95 -7.12 -13.10
CA GLY A 95 -11.69 -6.46 -12.75
C GLY A 95 -11.72 -5.91 -11.32
N SER A 96 -10.64 -6.14 -10.55
CA SER A 96 -10.51 -5.66 -9.18
C SER A 96 -9.27 -4.78 -9.00
N ASN A 97 -9.44 -3.69 -8.28
CA ASN A 97 -8.39 -2.80 -7.79
C ASN A 97 -7.93 -3.30 -6.43
N VAL A 98 -6.63 -3.51 -6.28
CA VAL A 98 -6.06 -4.02 -5.02
C VAL A 98 -5.08 -3.02 -4.44
N PHE A 99 -4.90 -3.04 -3.13
CA PHE A 99 -3.88 -2.25 -2.46
C PHE A 99 -2.83 -3.14 -1.77
N LEU A 100 -1.62 -2.62 -1.67
CA LEU A 100 -0.55 -3.15 -0.84
C LEU A 100 -0.08 -2.04 0.08
N LEU A 101 -0.25 -2.22 1.38
CA LEU A 101 0.18 -1.26 2.40
C LEU A 101 1.42 -1.81 3.11
N LEU A 102 2.47 -1.00 3.16
CA LEU A 102 3.77 -1.36 3.72
C LEU A 102 4.15 -0.27 4.73
N ASP A 103 3.96 -0.55 6.01
CA ASP A 103 4.27 0.38 7.10
C ASP A 103 5.51 -0.14 7.84
N ASP A 104 6.60 0.64 7.82
CA ASP A 104 7.90 0.34 8.45
C ASP A 104 8.51 -1.06 8.20
N CYS A 105 7.99 -1.87 7.27
CA CYS A 105 8.47 -3.22 6.97
C CYS A 105 9.59 -3.28 5.92
N MET A 106 10.06 -2.11 5.43
CA MET A 106 11.03 -1.99 4.33
C MET A 106 12.48 -1.70 4.78
N TYR A 107 12.77 -1.89 6.07
CA TYR A 107 14.10 -1.60 6.63
C TYR A 107 15.17 -2.57 6.10
N ASP A 108 14.80 -3.80 5.75
CA ASP A 108 15.72 -4.78 5.18
C ASP A 108 15.93 -4.51 3.67
N LYS A 109 17.15 -4.09 3.33
CA LYS A 109 17.58 -3.86 1.93
C LYS A 109 17.48 -5.13 1.06
N GLY A 110 17.41 -6.31 1.67
CA GLY A 110 17.19 -7.58 1.00
C GLY A 110 15.82 -7.67 0.31
N ILE A 111 14.80 -6.97 0.82
CA ILE A 111 13.42 -7.02 0.27
C ILE A 111 13.37 -6.52 -1.18
N PHE A 112 14.24 -5.59 -1.56
CA PHE A 112 14.29 -5.07 -2.93
C PHE A 112 15.25 -5.85 -3.85
N ARG A 113 15.81 -6.97 -3.38
CA ARG A 113 16.76 -7.81 -4.14
C ARG A 113 16.18 -9.20 -4.41
N GLY A 114 16.86 -9.95 -5.28
CA GLY A 114 16.49 -11.34 -5.59
C GLY A 114 15.07 -11.47 -6.14
N GLU A 115 14.37 -12.53 -5.73
CA GLU A 115 13.00 -12.81 -6.15
C GLU A 115 12.01 -11.76 -5.64
N THR A 116 12.15 -11.32 -4.38
CA THR A 116 11.29 -10.27 -3.80
C THR A 116 11.37 -8.96 -4.58
N GLY A 117 12.58 -8.58 -5.02
CA GLY A 117 12.78 -7.41 -5.88
C GLY A 117 12.07 -7.50 -7.23
N LYS A 118 11.91 -8.71 -7.79
CA LYS A 118 11.11 -8.92 -9.02
C LYS A 118 9.64 -8.67 -8.76
N VAL A 119 9.09 -9.11 -7.62
CA VAL A 119 7.71 -8.84 -7.21
C VAL A 119 7.47 -7.33 -7.09
N PHE A 120 8.36 -6.60 -6.42
CA PHE A 120 8.27 -5.14 -6.34
C PHE A 120 8.31 -4.45 -7.70
N ARG A 121 9.22 -4.88 -8.57
CA ARG A 121 9.29 -4.36 -9.93
C ARG A 121 7.97 -4.58 -10.67
N GLN A 122 7.36 -5.76 -10.53
CA GLN A 122 6.07 -6.04 -11.14
C GLN A 122 4.95 -5.14 -10.59
N LEU A 123 4.88 -4.96 -9.27
CA LEU A 123 3.91 -4.06 -8.62
C LEU A 123 4.02 -2.62 -9.16
N PHE A 124 5.24 -2.08 -9.20
CA PHE A 124 5.49 -0.71 -9.69
C PHE A 124 5.23 -0.52 -11.19
N MET A 125 5.31 -1.59 -11.98
CA MET A 125 5.05 -1.54 -13.43
C MET A 125 3.57 -1.73 -13.75
N ASN A 126 2.84 -2.47 -12.92
CA ASN A 126 1.41 -2.71 -13.09
C ASN A 126 0.55 -1.49 -12.71
N GLY A 127 0.98 -0.65 -11.76
CA GLY A 127 0.29 0.56 -11.33
C GLY A 127 0.49 1.79 -12.24
N ARG A 128 0.81 1.62 -13.53
CA ARG A 128 1.13 2.73 -14.45
C ARG A 128 0.06 3.00 -15.52
N LYS A 129 -1.04 2.26 -15.51
CA LYS A 129 -2.06 2.29 -16.58
C LYS A 129 -3.31 3.04 -16.14
#